data_AF-A0A5K1HBK4-F1
#
_entry.id   AF-A0A5K1HBK4-F1
#
_cell.length_a   1.000
_cell.length_b   1.000
_cell.length_c   1.000
_cell.angle_alpha   90.00
_cell.angle_beta   90.00
_cell.angle_gamma   90.00
#
_symmetry.space_group_name_H-M   'P 1'
#
loop_
_entity.id
_entity.type
_entity.pdbx_description
1 polymer ?
#
loop_
_entity_poly.entity_id
_entity_poly.type
_entity_poly.pdbx_seq_one_letter_code
_entity_poly.pdbx_strand_id
1 'polypeptide(L)'
;SSALCGALKFHAPLCLDKTESQSKKNTSRVIAAYSSGGSALLVIVCTLICISCYRKMGLSMHHNDIEILRGITLSVICYRELLHATSNFSDANCLGSGSFGSVYKGILADGTTVAVKVLNLLFEGASKSFDIECTVMRQIRHQNLVEVITSCSSRDFKALVLQYMPLGHLEVCLHLGGHHLNLFQRLDIMIDVACALEYLHHGYSETIVHCDMKPSNVLLDESMTAYVTDFGIAKILVGL
;
A
#
# COMPACT_ATOMS: atom_id res chain seq x y z
N SER A 1 -0.39 -68.91 -37.47
CA SER A 1 -0.60 -67.92 -36.38
C SER A 1 0.72 -67.76 -35.65
N SER A 2 1.11 -66.51 -35.45
CA SER A 2 2.48 -66.00 -35.33
C SER A 2 3.14 -66.27 -33.98
N ALA A 3 4.42 -66.64 -34.01
CA ALA A 3 5.33 -66.68 -32.85
C ALA A 3 6.04 -65.33 -32.69
N LEU A 4 6.14 -64.79 -31.47
CA LEU A 4 6.98 -63.63 -31.15
C LEU A 4 7.88 -63.89 -29.94
N CYS A 5 9.18 -63.95 -30.25
CA CYS A 5 10.39 -63.46 -29.58
C CYS A 5 10.59 -63.60 -28.06
N GLY A 6 11.67 -64.33 -27.74
CA GLY A 6 12.28 -64.42 -26.42
C GLY A 6 13.19 -63.23 -26.05
N ALA A 7 13.37 -63.08 -24.75
CA ALA A 7 14.14 -62.01 -24.11
C ALA A 7 15.65 -62.29 -24.10
N LEU A 8 16.44 -61.25 -24.41
CA LEU A 8 17.91 -61.25 -24.35
C LEU A 8 18.36 -60.68 -22.98
N LYS A 9 18.98 -61.50 -22.12
CA LYS A 9 19.62 -61.05 -20.87
C LYS A 9 21.11 -60.84 -21.12
N PHE A 10 21.57 -59.59 -21.11
CA PHE A 10 23.00 -59.27 -21.02
C PHE A 10 23.40 -59.06 -19.55
N HIS A 11 24.48 -59.73 -19.14
CA HIS A 11 25.12 -59.60 -17.84
C HIS A 11 26.25 -58.57 -17.93
N ALA A 12 26.31 -57.62 -17.00
CA ALA A 12 27.47 -56.74 -16.78
C ALA A 12 27.73 -56.60 -15.27
N PRO A 13 29.00 -56.57 -14.81
CA PRO A 13 29.35 -56.73 -13.41
C PRO A 13 29.26 -55.43 -12.59
N LEU A 14 29.00 -55.57 -11.28
CA LEU A 14 28.94 -54.48 -10.29
C LEU A 14 30.31 -53.85 -10.04
N CYS A 15 30.38 -52.51 -10.10
CA CYS A 15 31.39 -51.72 -9.41
C CYS A 15 30.85 -51.21 -8.07
N LEU A 16 31.61 -51.45 -7.00
CA LEU A 16 31.39 -50.95 -5.64
C LEU A 16 31.60 -49.42 -5.60
N ASP A 17 30.63 -48.67 -5.09
CA ASP A 17 30.81 -47.27 -4.70
C ASP A 17 30.59 -47.11 -3.19
N LYS A 18 31.64 -46.71 -2.47
CA LYS A 18 31.63 -46.49 -1.01
C LYS A 18 31.81 -45.01 -0.65
N THR A 19 31.57 -44.09 -1.58
CA THR A 19 31.94 -42.67 -1.40
C THR A 19 30.76 -41.68 -1.37
N GLU A 20 29.52 -42.08 -1.66
CA GLU A 20 28.35 -41.18 -1.65
C GLU A 20 27.67 -40.96 -0.28
N SER A 21 27.93 -41.81 0.72
CA SER A 21 27.10 -41.85 1.95
C SER A 21 27.39 -40.74 2.97
N GLN A 22 28.63 -40.25 3.07
CA GLN A 22 29.00 -39.23 4.06
C GLN A 22 28.67 -37.80 3.60
N SER A 23 28.81 -37.50 2.31
CA SER A 23 28.45 -36.20 1.74
C SER A 23 26.94 -35.93 1.81
N LYS A 24 26.11 -36.90 1.42
CA LYS A 24 24.64 -36.80 1.49
C LYS A 24 24.11 -36.58 2.92
N LYS A 25 24.77 -37.16 3.93
CA LYS A 25 24.40 -36.99 5.36
C LYS A 25 24.68 -35.59 5.89
N ASN A 26 25.77 -34.95 5.48
CA ASN A 26 26.10 -33.60 5.93
C ASN A 26 25.22 -32.55 5.23
N THR A 27 24.94 -32.70 3.94
CA THR A 27 24.04 -31.80 3.20
C THR A 27 22.60 -31.91 3.72
N SER A 28 22.11 -33.12 4.03
CA SER A 28 20.79 -33.34 4.63
C SER A 28 20.65 -32.71 6.02
N ARG A 29 21.69 -32.78 6.86
CA ARG A 29 21.71 -32.12 8.19
C ARG A 29 21.74 -30.60 8.09
N VAL A 30 22.48 -30.06 7.13
CA VAL A 30 22.54 -28.62 6.87
C VAL A 30 21.18 -28.11 6.38
N ILE A 31 20.52 -28.79 5.43
CA ILE A 31 19.18 -28.42 4.94
C ILE A 31 18.13 -28.50 6.07
N ALA A 32 18.19 -29.52 6.94
CA ALA A 32 17.29 -29.65 8.09
C ALA A 32 17.53 -28.58 9.18
N ALA A 33 18.76 -28.11 9.35
CA ALA A 33 19.07 -26.99 10.24
C ALA A 33 18.59 -25.64 9.67
N TYR A 34 18.71 -25.45 8.35
CA TYR A 34 18.18 -24.25 7.68
C TYR A 34 16.65 -24.21 7.66
N SER A 35 15.97 -25.35 7.53
CA SER A 35 14.50 -25.39 7.55
C SER A 35 13.92 -25.14 8.95
N SER A 36 14.61 -25.54 10.02
CA SER A 36 14.16 -25.33 11.40
C SER A 36 14.56 -23.96 11.96
N GLY A 37 15.80 -23.50 11.72
CA GLY A 37 16.27 -22.19 12.18
C GLY A 37 15.70 -21.01 11.38
N GLY A 38 15.55 -21.15 10.06
CA GLY A 38 14.97 -20.12 9.21
C GLY A 38 13.48 -19.89 9.49
N SER A 39 12.74 -20.97 9.76
CA SER A 39 11.32 -20.90 10.14
C SER A 39 11.13 -20.22 11.49
N ALA A 40 11.95 -20.56 12.50
CA ALA A 40 11.88 -19.90 13.81
C ALA A 40 12.21 -18.41 13.74
N LEU A 41 13.24 -18.02 12.98
CA LEU A 41 13.58 -16.60 12.77
C LEU A 41 12.45 -15.85 12.06
N LEU A 42 11.83 -16.45 11.04
CA LEU A 42 10.68 -15.87 10.34
C LEU A 42 9.50 -15.66 11.30
N VAL A 43 9.17 -16.64 12.13
CA VAL A 43 8.10 -16.52 13.14
C VAL A 43 8.41 -15.42 14.15
N ILE A 44 9.65 -15.31 14.61
CA ILE A 44 10.07 -14.24 15.53
C ILE A 44 9.95 -12.87 14.86
N VAL A 45 10.41 -12.73 13.62
CA VAL A 45 10.29 -11.46 12.88
C VAL A 45 8.81 -11.10 12.65
N CYS A 46 7.98 -12.05 12.21
CA CYS A 46 6.55 -11.84 12.02
C CYS A 46 5.85 -11.45 13.34
N THR A 47 6.16 -12.12 14.44
CA THR A 47 5.58 -11.79 15.76
C THR A 47 6.03 -10.43 16.26
N LEU A 48 7.30 -10.05 16.06
CA LEU A 48 7.79 -8.71 16.40
C LEU A 48 7.11 -7.63 15.55
N ILE A 49 6.92 -7.88 14.25
CA ILE A 49 6.16 -6.97 13.36
C ILE A 49 4.72 -6.85 13.87
N CYS A 50 4.04 -7.97 14.14
CA CYS A 50 2.68 -7.97 14.67
C CYS A 50 2.61 -7.17 15.98
N ILE A 51 3.49 -7.42 16.94
CA ILE A 51 3.54 -6.68 18.22
C ILE A 51 3.78 -5.19 17.98
N SER A 52 4.67 -4.84 17.05
CA SER A 52 4.95 -3.44 16.69
C SER A 52 3.70 -2.77 16.12
N CYS A 53 2.99 -3.44 15.19
CA CYS A 53 1.72 -2.96 14.64
C CYS A 53 0.67 -2.79 15.74
N TYR A 54 0.48 -3.79 16.61
CA TYR A 54 -0.48 -3.72 17.71
C TYR A 54 -0.16 -2.59 18.71
N ARG A 55 1.11 -2.38 19.04
CA ARG A 55 1.53 -1.27 19.92
C ARG A 55 1.28 0.09 19.28
N LYS A 56 1.56 0.22 17.99
CA LYS A 56 1.33 1.47 17.25
C LYS A 56 -0.17 1.77 17.12
N MET A 57 -1.00 0.73 17.02
CA MET A 57 -2.47 0.85 16.96
C MET A 57 -3.10 1.18 18.33
N GLY A 58 -2.60 0.61 19.43
CA GLY A 58 -3.16 0.82 20.78
C GLY A 58 -2.93 2.21 21.39
N LEU A 59 -1.97 3.00 20.87
CA LEU A 59 -1.72 4.37 21.34
C LEU A 59 -2.70 5.39 20.74
N SER A 60 -3.43 5.01 19.68
CA SER A 60 -4.30 5.88 18.89
C SER A 60 -5.79 5.84 19.30
N MET A 61 -6.10 5.51 20.56
CA MET A 61 -7.48 5.33 21.04
C MET A 61 -8.15 6.62 21.58
N HIS A 62 -7.48 7.77 21.61
CA HIS A 62 -8.03 9.01 22.23
C HIS A 62 -8.39 10.12 21.22
N HIS A 63 -8.25 9.90 19.90
CA HIS A 63 -8.52 10.92 18.87
C HIS A 63 -10.00 10.98 18.42
N ASN A 64 -10.79 9.94 18.75
CA ASN A 64 -12.15 9.77 18.20
C ASN A 64 -13.16 10.86 18.64
N ASP A 65 -13.00 11.45 19.83
CA ASP A 65 -14.00 12.41 20.36
C ASP A 65 -13.87 13.82 19.75
N ILE A 66 -12.68 14.20 19.27
CA ILE A 66 -12.43 15.51 18.64
C ILE A 66 -12.78 15.47 17.13
N GLU A 67 -12.63 14.31 16.47
CA GLU A 67 -12.94 14.16 15.04
C GLU A 67 -14.43 14.03 14.73
N ILE A 68 -15.25 13.45 15.62
CA ILE A 68 -16.71 13.40 15.44
C ILE A 68 -17.30 14.81 15.31
N LEU A 69 -16.71 15.79 16.00
CA LEU A 69 -17.09 17.21 15.87
C LEU A 69 -16.67 17.82 14.52
N ARG A 70 -15.53 17.42 13.93
CA ARG A 70 -15.12 17.84 12.57
C ARG A 70 -15.95 17.17 11.47
N GLY A 71 -16.41 15.94 11.68
CA GLY A 71 -17.27 15.21 10.74
C GLY A 71 -18.62 15.89 10.46
N ILE A 72 -19.09 16.75 11.38
CA ILE A 72 -20.32 17.54 11.24
C ILE A 72 -20.09 18.82 10.41
N THR A 73 -18.84 19.24 10.19
CA THR A 73 -18.49 20.51 9.53
C THR A 73 -17.42 20.33 8.43
N LEU A 74 -17.59 19.35 7.54
CA LEU A 74 -16.85 19.36 6.27
C LEU A 74 -17.18 20.65 5.51
N SER A 75 -16.26 21.62 5.51
CA SER A 75 -16.45 22.84 4.73
C SER A 75 -16.58 22.44 3.25
N VAL A 76 -17.69 22.80 2.61
CA VAL A 76 -17.91 22.48 1.21
C VAL A 76 -17.04 23.40 0.37
N ILE A 77 -15.87 22.91 -0.04
CA ILE A 77 -14.97 23.63 -0.94
C ILE A 77 -15.53 23.57 -2.36
N CYS A 78 -15.69 24.72 -2.98
CA CYS A 78 -16.24 24.83 -4.34
C CYS A 78 -15.13 24.88 -5.41
N TYR A 79 -15.51 24.67 -6.68
CA TYR A 79 -14.58 24.72 -7.81
C TYR A 79 -13.75 26.01 -7.86
N ARG A 80 -14.39 27.16 -7.63
CA ARG A 80 -13.71 28.48 -7.67
C ARG A 80 -12.62 28.58 -6.61
N GLU A 81 -12.86 28.01 -5.44
CA GLU A 81 -11.89 28.00 -4.35
C GLU A 81 -10.70 27.09 -4.68
N LEU A 82 -10.94 25.90 -5.23
CA LEU A 82 -9.85 25.04 -5.73
C LEU A 82 -9.06 25.68 -6.86
N LEU A 83 -9.74 26.37 -7.77
CA LEU A 83 -9.11 27.10 -8.86
C LEU A 83 -8.16 28.17 -8.31
N HIS A 84 -8.58 28.95 -7.31
CA HIS A 84 -7.73 29.93 -6.66
C HIS A 84 -6.58 29.27 -5.89
N ALA A 85 -6.88 28.25 -5.09
CA ALA A 85 -5.91 27.54 -4.25
C ALA A 85 -4.77 26.91 -5.05
N THR A 86 -5.03 26.48 -6.28
CA THR A 86 -4.07 25.80 -7.17
C THR A 86 -3.45 26.73 -8.23
N SER A 87 -3.70 28.05 -8.14
CA SER A 87 -3.27 29.02 -9.16
C SER A 87 -3.77 28.65 -10.57
N ASN A 88 -5.06 28.37 -10.69
CA ASN A 88 -5.74 27.89 -11.90
C ASN A 88 -5.23 26.53 -12.40
N PHE A 89 -4.98 25.57 -11.50
CA PHE A 89 -4.39 24.26 -11.84
C PHE A 89 -3.11 24.40 -12.67
N SER A 90 -2.24 25.34 -12.27
CA SER A 90 -0.98 25.61 -12.98
C SER A 90 -0.05 24.39 -12.96
N ASP A 91 0.65 24.16 -14.07
CA ASP A 91 1.70 23.14 -14.17
C ASP A 91 2.81 23.32 -13.10
N ALA A 92 3.05 24.56 -12.65
CA ALA A 92 4.00 24.85 -11.58
C ALA A 92 3.59 24.23 -10.23
N ASN A 93 2.30 23.97 -10.05
CA ASN A 93 1.73 23.31 -8.87
C ASN A 93 1.44 21.83 -9.14
N CYS A 94 1.70 21.29 -10.33
CA CYS A 94 1.45 19.88 -10.64
C CYS A 94 2.42 18.98 -9.87
N LEU A 95 1.87 18.10 -9.04
CA LEU A 95 2.61 17.08 -8.29
C LEU A 95 2.75 15.78 -9.11
N GLY A 96 1.83 15.55 -10.05
CA GLY A 96 1.86 14.40 -10.94
C GLY A 96 0.58 14.25 -11.75
N SER A 97 0.68 13.54 -12.87
CA SER A 97 -0.44 13.24 -13.77
C SER A 97 -0.40 11.78 -14.19
N GLY A 98 -1.57 11.16 -14.34
CA GLY A 98 -1.73 9.79 -14.78
C GLY A 98 -3.10 9.56 -15.41
N SER A 99 -3.42 8.29 -15.68
CA SER A 99 -4.70 7.90 -16.31
C SER A 99 -5.92 8.37 -15.53
N PHE A 100 -5.83 8.37 -14.20
CA PHE A 100 -6.94 8.71 -13.31
C PHE A 100 -7.14 10.23 -13.15
N GLY A 101 -6.16 11.05 -13.52
CA GLY A 101 -6.24 12.49 -13.30
C GLY A 101 -4.89 13.14 -13.05
N SER A 102 -4.93 14.36 -12.53
CA SER A 102 -3.76 15.13 -12.13
C SER A 102 -3.89 15.60 -10.69
N VAL A 103 -2.77 15.63 -9.97
CA VAL A 103 -2.70 16.07 -8.59
C VAL A 103 -1.95 17.39 -8.53
N TYR A 104 -2.54 18.38 -7.89
CA TYR A 104 -1.96 19.72 -7.75
C TYR A 104 -1.73 20.05 -6.28
N LYS A 105 -0.63 20.73 -5.98
CA LYS A 105 -0.45 21.43 -4.71
C LYS A 105 -1.38 22.64 -4.67
N GLY A 106 -2.06 22.83 -3.56
CA GLY A 106 -2.89 24.01 -3.33
C GLY A 106 -2.69 24.60 -1.95
N ILE A 107 -3.04 25.87 -1.80
CA ILE A 107 -3.10 26.57 -0.51
C ILE A 107 -4.54 27.10 -0.35
N LEU A 108 -5.26 26.57 0.63
CA LEU A 108 -6.63 26.99 0.92
C LEU A 108 -6.65 28.40 1.53
N ALA A 109 -7.84 29.02 1.61
CA ALA A 109 -8.00 30.38 2.10
C ALA A 109 -7.54 30.58 3.57
N ASP A 110 -7.57 29.51 4.36
CA ASP A 110 -7.08 29.47 5.74
C ASP A 110 -5.57 29.23 5.86
N GLY A 111 -4.86 29.08 4.73
CA GLY A 111 -3.43 28.80 4.67
C GLY A 111 -3.07 27.31 4.67
N THR A 112 -4.05 26.41 4.79
CA THR A 112 -3.80 24.97 4.78
C THR A 112 -3.25 24.52 3.43
N THR A 113 -2.10 23.84 3.44
CA THR A 113 -1.53 23.23 2.22
C THR A 113 -2.19 21.88 1.95
N VAL A 114 -2.67 21.68 0.72
CA VAL A 114 -3.44 20.50 0.31
C VAL A 114 -2.92 19.91 -0.99
N ALA A 115 -3.26 18.64 -1.22
CA ALA A 115 -3.14 17.99 -2.53
C ALA A 115 -4.55 17.87 -3.15
N VAL A 116 -4.73 18.43 -4.35
CA VAL A 116 -5.99 18.44 -5.09
C VAL A 116 -5.89 17.46 -6.24
N LYS A 117 -6.50 16.28 -6.09
CA LYS A 117 -6.58 15.26 -7.15
C LYS A 117 -7.79 15.56 -8.02
N VAL A 118 -7.55 16.15 -9.19
CA VAL A 118 -8.56 16.42 -10.22
C VAL A 118 -8.65 15.22 -11.14
N LEU A 119 -9.85 14.65 -11.28
CA LEU A 119 -10.02 13.45 -12.08
C LEU A 119 -10.18 13.73 -13.57
N ASN A 120 -9.67 12.81 -14.38
CA ASN A 120 -9.89 12.81 -15.83
C ASN A 120 -11.22 12.13 -16.17
N LEU A 121 -12.31 12.89 -16.27
CA LEU A 121 -13.64 12.36 -16.58
C LEU A 121 -13.79 11.79 -18.00
N LEU A 122 -12.82 12.02 -18.89
CA LEU A 122 -12.82 11.45 -20.24
C LEU A 122 -12.40 9.97 -20.24
N PHE A 123 -11.76 9.50 -19.16
CA PHE A 123 -11.33 8.12 -19.04
C PHE A 123 -12.53 7.23 -18.69
N GLU A 124 -12.71 6.14 -19.43
CA GLU A 124 -13.80 5.20 -19.21
C GLU A 124 -13.71 4.59 -17.79
N GLY A 125 -14.81 4.70 -17.03
CA GLY A 125 -14.84 4.26 -15.64
C GLY A 125 -14.25 5.25 -14.62
N ALA A 126 -13.75 6.43 -15.02
CA ALA A 126 -13.24 7.44 -14.08
C ALA A 126 -14.29 7.90 -13.06
N SER A 127 -15.55 8.09 -13.48
CA SER A 127 -16.61 8.41 -12.52
C SER A 127 -16.84 7.28 -11.52
N LYS A 128 -16.82 6.02 -11.97
CA LYS A 128 -16.97 4.87 -11.07
C LYS A 128 -15.80 4.76 -10.10
N SER A 129 -14.58 5.00 -10.59
CA SER A 129 -13.37 5.04 -9.77
C SER A 129 -13.44 6.15 -8.72
N PHE A 130 -13.93 7.34 -9.08
CA PHE A 130 -14.19 8.42 -8.12
C PHE A 130 -15.20 8.01 -7.05
N ASP A 131 -16.31 7.41 -7.48
CA ASP A 131 -17.40 7.07 -6.58
C ASP A 131 -16.93 5.98 -5.59
N ILE A 132 -16.12 5.02 -6.04
CA ILE A 132 -15.41 4.04 -5.19
C ILE A 132 -14.46 4.76 -4.22
N GLU A 133 -13.55 5.59 -4.73
CA GLU A 133 -12.54 6.28 -3.93
C GLU A 133 -13.21 7.17 -2.87
N CYS A 134 -14.24 7.95 -3.24
CA CYS A 134 -15.04 8.73 -2.30
C CYS A 134 -15.74 7.86 -1.26
N THR A 135 -16.32 6.72 -1.66
CA THR A 135 -17.04 5.84 -0.74
C THR A 135 -16.09 5.26 0.29
N VAL A 136 -14.98 4.69 -0.17
CA VAL A 136 -13.93 4.11 0.68
C VAL A 136 -13.32 5.19 1.59
N MET A 137 -12.93 6.33 1.03
CA MET A 137 -12.27 7.39 1.78
C MET A 137 -13.18 8.13 2.78
N ARG A 138 -14.50 8.10 2.61
CA ARG A 138 -15.45 8.60 3.61
C ARG A 138 -15.57 7.69 4.83
N GLN A 139 -15.24 6.41 4.66
CA GLN A 139 -15.42 5.36 5.65
C GLN A 139 -14.17 5.10 6.48
N ILE A 140 -12.99 5.30 5.89
CA ILE A 140 -11.69 4.97 6.51
C ILE A 140 -11.03 6.19 7.15
N ARG A 141 -10.53 6.00 8.38
CA ARG A 141 -9.70 6.98 9.10
C ARG A 141 -8.64 6.21 9.89
N HIS A 142 -7.36 6.44 9.58
CA HIS A 142 -6.25 5.75 10.22
C HIS A 142 -4.95 6.55 10.06
N GLN A 143 -4.05 6.48 11.04
CA GLN A 143 -2.79 7.25 11.08
C GLN A 143 -1.81 6.96 9.93
N ASN A 144 -2.00 5.85 9.20
CA ASN A 144 -1.18 5.45 8.05
C ASN A 144 -1.97 5.47 6.73
N LEU A 145 -3.09 6.20 6.68
CA LEU A 145 -3.89 6.43 5.47
C LEU A 145 -3.95 7.93 5.20
N VAL A 146 -3.79 8.33 3.94
CA VAL A 146 -3.88 9.76 3.59
C VAL A 146 -5.28 10.27 3.92
N GLU A 147 -5.34 11.35 4.70
CA GLU A 147 -6.62 11.95 5.09
C GLU A 147 -7.27 12.65 3.90
N VAL A 148 -8.53 12.31 3.63
CA VAL A 148 -9.41 13.13 2.80
C VAL A 148 -9.99 14.26 3.63
N ILE A 149 -9.63 15.47 3.24
CA ILE A 149 -10.14 16.71 3.82
C ILE A 149 -11.56 16.96 3.32
N THR A 150 -11.81 16.90 2.01
CA THR A 150 -13.16 17.06 1.44
C THR A 150 -13.17 16.64 -0.05
N SER A 151 -14.32 16.73 -0.71
CA SER A 151 -14.43 16.57 -2.16
C SER A 151 -15.23 17.70 -2.80
N CYS A 152 -14.88 18.03 -4.04
CA CYS A 152 -15.62 18.97 -4.87
C CYS A 152 -16.14 18.21 -6.10
N SER A 153 -17.47 18.18 -6.27
CA SER A 153 -18.11 17.43 -7.34
C SER A 153 -19.19 18.26 -8.02
N SER A 154 -19.14 18.32 -9.34
CA SER A 154 -20.16 18.87 -10.24
C SER A 154 -20.33 17.91 -11.43
N ARG A 155 -21.19 18.26 -12.40
CA ARG A 155 -21.44 17.41 -13.58
C ARG A 155 -20.16 17.13 -14.38
N ASP A 156 -19.33 18.15 -14.58
CA ASP A 156 -18.17 18.11 -15.49
C ASP A 156 -16.84 18.25 -14.73
N PHE A 157 -16.86 18.22 -13.41
CA PHE A 157 -15.67 18.37 -12.58
C PHE A 157 -15.78 17.52 -11.31
N LYS A 158 -14.78 16.70 -11.05
CA LYS A 158 -14.65 15.92 -9.81
C LYS A 158 -13.23 16.05 -9.28
N ALA A 159 -13.10 16.42 -8.01
CA ALA A 159 -11.82 16.51 -7.33
C ALA A 159 -11.90 16.05 -5.88
N LEU A 160 -10.82 15.45 -5.40
CA LEU A 160 -10.57 15.15 -4.00
C LEU A 160 -9.57 16.15 -3.43
N VAL A 161 -9.83 16.62 -2.23
CA VAL A 161 -8.92 17.47 -1.45
C VAL A 161 -8.34 16.60 -0.35
N LEU A 162 -7.04 16.39 -0.41
CA LEU A 162 -6.28 15.48 0.41
C LEU A 162 -5.27 16.25 1.26
N GLN A 163 -4.87 15.67 2.38
CA GLN A 163 -3.68 16.12 3.11
C GLN A 163 -2.47 16.12 2.18
N TYR A 164 -1.69 17.20 2.21
CA TYR A 164 -0.45 17.30 1.44
C TYR A 164 0.69 16.52 2.11
N MET A 165 1.42 15.74 1.31
CA MET A 165 2.56 14.93 1.77
C MET A 165 3.87 15.50 1.19
N PRO A 166 4.68 16.21 2.00
CA PRO A 166 5.79 17.02 1.49
C PRO A 166 6.97 16.20 0.95
N LEU A 167 7.21 14.99 1.46
CA LEU A 167 8.26 14.12 0.93
C LEU A 167 7.80 13.31 -0.29
N GLY A 168 6.51 13.35 -0.62
CA GLY A 168 5.96 12.74 -1.83
C GLY A 168 5.99 11.21 -1.79
N HIS A 169 6.14 10.60 -2.98
CA HIS A 169 6.05 9.15 -3.17
C HIS A 169 7.30 8.39 -2.70
N LEU A 170 7.09 7.27 -2.00
CA LEU A 170 8.15 6.34 -1.62
C LEU A 170 8.96 5.84 -2.82
N GLU A 171 8.31 5.68 -3.97
CA GLU A 171 8.93 5.33 -5.26
C GLU A 171 10.15 6.22 -5.58
N VAL A 172 10.05 7.53 -5.32
CA VAL A 172 11.11 8.51 -5.59
C VAL A 172 12.27 8.31 -4.61
N CYS A 173 11.97 8.08 -3.34
CA CYS A 173 12.98 7.79 -2.32
C CYS A 173 13.72 6.47 -2.56
N LEU A 174 13.07 5.50 -3.21
CA LEU A 174 13.67 4.20 -3.54
C LEU A 174 14.56 4.27 -4.78
N HIS A 175 14.19 5.04 -5.80
CA HIS A 175 14.80 4.95 -7.13
C HIS A 175 15.53 6.20 -7.63
N LEU A 176 15.16 7.41 -7.17
CA LEU A 176 15.44 8.65 -7.91
C LEU A 176 16.23 9.74 -7.14
N GLY A 177 16.56 9.58 -5.87
CA GLY A 177 17.27 10.63 -5.13
C GLY A 177 18.11 10.12 -3.97
N GLY A 178 19.24 10.79 -3.71
CA GLY A 178 20.29 10.44 -2.73
C GLY A 178 19.90 10.30 -1.25
N HIS A 179 18.61 10.15 -0.94
CA HIS A 179 18.12 9.68 0.35
C HIS A 179 18.14 8.15 0.38
N HIS A 180 19.30 7.58 0.70
CA HIS A 180 19.38 6.16 0.98
C HIS A 180 18.61 5.85 2.27
N LEU A 181 17.40 5.31 2.12
CA LEU A 181 16.65 4.77 3.25
C LEU A 181 17.48 3.69 3.94
N ASN A 182 17.82 3.92 5.21
CA ASN A 182 18.50 2.92 6.01
C ASN A 182 17.55 1.77 6.37
N LEU A 183 18.09 0.68 6.92
CA LEU A 183 17.30 -0.50 7.24
C LEU A 183 16.16 -0.20 8.23
N PHE A 184 16.40 0.65 9.23
CA PHE A 184 15.39 1.02 10.22
C PHE A 184 14.25 1.81 9.58
N GLN A 185 14.55 2.81 8.76
CA GLN A 185 13.53 3.58 8.03
C GLN A 185 12.69 2.68 7.13
N ARG A 186 13.31 1.71 6.44
CA ARG A 186 12.57 0.74 5.62
C ARG A 186 11.65 -0.13 6.47
N LEU A 187 12.10 -0.58 7.64
CA LEU A 187 11.30 -1.36 8.57
C LEU A 187 10.12 -0.53 9.12
N ASP A 188 10.36 0.72 9.49
CA ASP A 188 9.31 1.64 9.98
C ASP A 188 8.24 1.87 8.90
N ILE A 189 8.65 2.15 7.66
CA ILE A 189 7.74 2.29 6.51
C ILE A 189 6.96 0.99 6.24
N MET A 190 7.61 -0.17 6.34
CA MET A 190 6.93 -1.46 6.18
C MET A 190 5.88 -1.69 7.27
N ILE A 191 6.19 -1.33 8.52
CA ILE A 191 5.26 -1.43 9.65
C ILE A 191 4.06 -0.50 9.42
N ASP A 192 4.30 0.74 8.99
CA ASP A 192 3.24 1.70 8.66
C ASP A 192 2.27 1.19 7.59
N VAL A 193 2.82 0.69 6.48
CA VAL A 193 2.00 0.11 5.40
C VAL A 193 1.26 -1.13 5.89
N ALA A 194 1.89 -1.97 6.71
CA ALA A 194 1.23 -3.14 7.28
C ALA A 194 0.08 -2.75 8.23
N CYS A 195 0.24 -1.71 9.06
CA CYS A 195 -0.82 -1.18 9.92
C CYS A 195 -2.00 -0.66 9.09
N ALA A 196 -1.73 0.10 8.02
CA ALA A 196 -2.77 0.57 7.10
C ALA A 196 -3.57 -0.60 6.47
N LEU A 197 -2.87 -1.63 5.99
CA LEU A 197 -3.51 -2.79 5.37
C LEU A 197 -4.28 -3.66 6.37
N GLU A 198 -3.75 -3.82 7.58
CA GLU A 198 -4.43 -4.55 8.65
C GLU A 198 -5.75 -3.85 9.02
N TYR A 199 -5.72 -2.52 9.16
CA TYR A 199 -6.91 -1.70 9.37
C TYR A 199 -7.93 -1.84 8.23
N LEU A 200 -7.49 -1.76 6.97
CA LEU A 200 -8.39 -1.90 5.81
C LEU A 200 -9.04 -3.29 5.74
N HIS A 201 -8.32 -4.33 6.12
CA HIS A 201 -8.81 -5.71 6.01
C HIS A 201 -9.68 -6.15 7.19
N HIS A 202 -9.37 -5.67 8.41
CA HIS A 202 -9.98 -6.18 9.66
C HIS A 202 -10.48 -5.09 10.61
N GLY A 203 -10.00 -3.85 10.47
CA GLY A 203 -10.32 -2.74 11.37
C GLY A 203 -11.64 -2.02 11.06
N TYR A 204 -12.28 -2.36 9.94
CA TYR A 204 -13.53 -1.72 9.48
C TYR A 204 -14.68 -2.74 9.38
N SER A 205 -15.93 -2.27 9.36
CA SER A 205 -17.13 -3.14 9.31
C SER A 205 -17.22 -4.01 8.06
N GLU A 206 -16.54 -3.60 6.99
CA GLU A 206 -16.47 -4.29 5.70
C GLU A 206 -14.99 -4.42 5.32
N THR A 207 -14.57 -5.56 4.78
CA THR A 207 -13.19 -5.75 4.34
C THR A 207 -12.94 -4.91 3.09
N ILE A 208 -11.96 -4.00 3.15
CA ILE A 208 -11.57 -3.14 2.03
C ILE A 208 -10.26 -3.66 1.45
N VAL A 209 -10.29 -4.15 0.20
CA VAL A 209 -9.09 -4.56 -0.52
C VAL A 209 -8.63 -3.41 -1.42
N HIS A 210 -7.43 -2.88 -1.19
CA HIS A 210 -6.92 -1.73 -1.95
C HIS A 210 -6.72 -2.01 -3.45
N CYS A 211 -6.34 -3.24 -3.82
CA CYS A 211 -6.13 -3.70 -5.19
C CYS A 211 -5.01 -3.03 -6.02
N ASP A 212 -4.30 -2.02 -5.52
CA ASP A 212 -3.23 -1.30 -6.25
C ASP A 212 -2.06 -0.92 -5.32
N MET A 213 -1.65 -1.82 -4.43
CA MET A 213 -0.52 -1.55 -3.54
C MET A 213 0.81 -1.57 -4.29
N LYS A 214 1.51 -0.42 -4.29
CA LYS A 214 2.82 -0.20 -4.92
C LYS A 214 3.53 1.00 -4.28
N PRO A 215 4.86 1.18 -4.44
CA PRO A 215 5.59 2.28 -3.81
C PRO A 215 5.09 3.68 -4.22
N SER A 216 4.57 3.84 -5.43
CA SER A 216 3.91 5.08 -5.88
C SER A 216 2.56 5.35 -5.20
N ASN A 217 1.96 4.39 -4.50
CA ASN A 217 0.74 4.60 -3.70
C ASN A 217 1.04 4.69 -2.19
N VAL A 218 2.31 4.91 -1.84
CA VAL A 218 2.77 5.21 -0.48
C VAL A 218 3.42 6.59 -0.48
N LEU A 219 2.87 7.49 0.32
CA LEU A 219 3.38 8.84 0.53
C LEU A 219 4.09 8.96 1.88
N LEU A 220 5.05 9.89 1.96
CA LEU A 220 5.81 10.17 3.18
C LEU A 220 5.54 11.59 3.68
N ASP A 221 5.32 11.72 4.98
CA ASP A 221 5.27 13.02 5.66
C ASP A 221 6.65 13.52 6.08
N GLU A 222 6.73 14.69 6.71
CA GLU A 222 8.00 15.31 7.15
C GLU A 222 8.77 14.46 8.17
N SER A 223 8.08 13.56 8.87
CA SER A 223 8.65 12.66 9.89
C SER A 223 9.10 11.31 9.33
N MET A 224 9.04 11.10 8.01
CA MET A 224 9.25 9.81 7.34
C MET A 224 8.21 8.74 7.71
N THR A 225 7.04 9.14 8.20
CA THR A 225 5.91 8.23 8.43
C THR A 225 5.22 7.95 7.10
N ALA A 226 4.85 6.69 6.86
CA ALA A 226 4.23 6.28 5.61
C ALA A 226 2.70 6.27 5.66
N TYR A 227 2.10 6.73 4.57
CA TYR A 227 0.66 6.85 4.36
C TYR A 227 0.26 6.21 3.03
N VAL A 228 -0.71 5.30 3.08
CA VAL A 228 -1.27 4.65 1.88
C VAL A 228 -2.33 5.55 1.24
N THR A 229 -2.34 5.60 -0.09
CA THR A 229 -3.24 6.44 -0.90
C THR A 229 -3.72 5.74 -2.17
N ASP A 230 -4.64 6.37 -2.90
CA ASP A 230 -5.17 5.94 -4.20
C ASP A 230 -6.07 4.70 -4.17
N PHE A 231 -7.29 4.88 -3.66
CA PHE A 231 -8.31 3.83 -3.56
C PHE A 231 -9.17 3.71 -4.82
N GLY A 232 -8.74 4.28 -5.95
CA GLY A 232 -9.53 4.38 -7.19
C GLY A 232 -10.05 3.04 -7.74
N ILE A 233 -9.40 1.92 -7.40
CA ILE A 233 -9.82 0.57 -7.81
C ILE A 233 -10.06 -0.37 -6.62
N ALA A 234 -10.19 0.18 -5.41
CA ALA A 234 -10.43 -0.61 -4.21
C ALA A 234 -11.78 -1.34 -4.27
N LYS A 235 -11.89 -2.43 -3.50
CA LYS A 235 -13.10 -3.24 -3.40
C LYS A 235 -13.55 -3.35 -1.96
N ILE A 236 -14.81 -3.02 -1.72
CA ILE A 236 -15.50 -3.27 -0.46
C ILE A 236 -16.15 -4.65 -0.57
N LEU A 237 -15.77 -5.59 0.30
CA LEU A 237 -16.34 -6.93 0.36
C LEU A 237 -17.42 -6.95 1.44
N VAL A 238 -18.68 -7.12 1.01
CA VAL A 238 -19.83 -7.20 1.90
C VAL A 238 -20.21 -8.68 2.10
N GLY A 239 -20.17 -9.17 3.35
CA GLY A 239 -20.72 -10.48 3.73
C GLY A 239 -19.73 -11.65 3.79
N LEU A 240 -18.59 -11.50 4.47
CA LEU A 240 -17.80 -12.64 4.94
C LEU A 240 -18.23 -13.06 6.35
#